data_AF-A0A925RQL2-F1
#
_entry.id   AF-A0A925RQL2-F1
#
_cell.length_a   1.000
_cell.length_b   1.000
_cell.length_c   1.000
_cell.angle_alpha   90.00
_cell.angle_beta   90.00
_cell.angle_gamma   90.00
#
_symmetry.space_group_name_H-M   'P 1'
#
loop_
_entity.id
_entity.type
_entity.pdbx_description
1 polymer ?
#
loop_
_entity_poly.entity_id
_entity_poly.type
_entity_poly.pdbx_seq_one_letter_code
_entity_poly.pdbx_strand_id
1 'polypeptide(L)'
;MKNYRKDFTRNHARASGLVRNGMTLMEVVIAIGVVAFVVPLILAATTSAGNSRRNAEADTRSAWITRQVQQEILAKWATPEHPSVITTPISFPAFSSKASPTVLAYDRDGEFVAAAPDSDLTARSTIAGAVYLVSVYGEEYFPPNLIGAATRLSRLHIHVHHPANVAPSRRSIYRYNLISSRQGIL
;
A
#
# COMPACT_ATOMS: atom_id res chain seq x y z
N MET A 1 -56.86 -52.46 66.35
CA MET A 1 -56.91 -53.88 65.93
C MET A 1 -56.26 -53.99 64.55
N LYS A 2 -55.57 -55.10 64.25
CA LYS A 2 -54.95 -55.52 62.96
C LYS A 2 -55.72 -55.01 61.70
N ASN A 3 -55.16 -54.76 60.51
CA ASN A 3 -53.83 -54.90 59.89
C ASN A 3 -53.80 -53.95 58.64
N TYR A 4 -52.82 -53.85 57.73
CA TYR A 4 -51.58 -54.60 57.42
C TYR A 4 -50.55 -53.63 56.77
N ARG A 5 -49.25 -53.97 56.82
CA ARG A 5 -48.14 -53.34 56.06
C ARG A 5 -47.86 -54.12 54.77
N LYS A 6 -47.51 -53.45 53.67
CA LYS A 6 -46.65 -54.04 52.61
C LYS A 6 -45.93 -52.98 51.79
N ASP A 7 -44.63 -52.88 52.01
CA ASP A 7 -43.68 -52.15 51.20
C ASP A 7 -43.59 -52.77 49.79
N PHE A 8 -43.45 -51.94 48.74
CA PHE A 8 -42.78 -52.39 47.51
C PHE A 8 -42.03 -51.24 46.84
N THR A 9 -40.73 -51.20 47.08
CA THR A 9 -39.77 -50.36 46.37
C THR A 9 -39.78 -50.66 44.87
N ARG A 10 -39.80 -49.63 44.03
CA ARG A 10 -39.14 -49.70 42.71
C ARG A 10 -38.43 -48.40 42.37
N ASN A 11 -37.11 -48.53 42.26
CA ASN A 11 -36.25 -47.61 41.52
C ASN A 11 -36.56 -47.70 40.01
N HIS A 12 -35.70 -47.07 39.20
CA HIS A 12 -35.74 -46.95 37.73
C HIS A 12 -36.67 -45.82 37.24
N ALA A 13 -36.21 -44.86 36.45
CA ALA A 13 -34.82 -44.59 36.02
C ALA A 13 -34.63 -43.10 35.69
N ARG A 14 -33.36 -42.68 35.65
CA ARG A 14 -32.96 -41.45 34.97
C ARG A 14 -33.35 -41.54 33.48
N ALA A 15 -34.47 -40.94 33.11
CA ALA A 15 -34.68 -40.44 31.76
C ALA A 15 -34.16 -39.01 31.67
N SER A 16 -32.87 -38.83 31.98
CA SER A 16 -32.11 -37.72 31.45
C SER A 16 -32.04 -37.93 29.94
N GLY A 17 -33.08 -37.45 29.25
CA GLY A 17 -33.17 -37.43 27.81
C GLY A 17 -32.05 -36.56 27.28
N LEU A 18 -30.91 -37.19 27.00
CA LEU A 18 -30.09 -36.81 25.86
C LEU A 18 -31.03 -36.84 24.66
N VAL A 19 -31.63 -35.68 24.35
CA VAL A 19 -32.33 -35.49 23.09
C VAL A 19 -31.25 -35.57 22.04
N ARG A 20 -31.05 -36.80 21.56
CA ARG A 20 -30.08 -37.12 20.52
C ARG A 20 -30.69 -36.62 19.23
N ASN A 21 -30.61 -35.30 19.03
CA ASN A 21 -31.10 -34.59 17.85
C ASN A 21 -30.45 -35.22 16.62
N GLY A 22 -31.17 -36.16 16.00
CA GLY A 22 -30.81 -36.71 14.72
C GLY A 22 -31.01 -35.61 13.69
N MET A 23 -29.91 -34.99 13.28
CA MET A 23 -29.92 -33.92 12.28
C MET A 23 -30.63 -34.43 11.03
N THR A 24 -31.69 -33.75 10.62
CA THR A 24 -32.52 -34.25 9.50
C THR A 24 -31.79 -34.03 8.16
N LEU A 25 -32.06 -34.86 7.15
CA LEU A 25 -31.43 -34.70 5.82
C LEU A 25 -31.66 -33.28 5.25
N MET A 26 -32.84 -32.71 5.48
CA MET A 26 -33.19 -31.36 5.04
C MET A 26 -32.38 -30.28 5.77
N GLU A 27 -32.17 -30.44 7.09
CA GLU A 27 -31.33 -29.56 7.91
C GLU A 27 -29.87 -29.59 7.45
N VAL A 28 -29.33 -30.77 7.13
CA VAL A 28 -27.99 -30.93 6.56
C VAL A 28 -27.86 -30.23 5.20
N VAL A 29 -28.84 -30.39 4.30
CA VAL A 29 -28.82 -29.74 2.98
C VAL A 29 -28.91 -28.22 3.10
N ILE A 30 -29.77 -27.69 3.98
CA ILE A 30 -29.85 -26.26 4.25
C ILE A 30 -28.54 -25.74 4.84
N ALA A 31 -27.94 -26.45 5.81
CA ALA A 31 -26.67 -26.06 6.41
C ALA A 31 -25.52 -26.01 5.38
N ILE A 32 -25.41 -27.03 4.51
CA ILE A 32 -24.43 -27.05 3.41
C ILE A 32 -24.66 -25.88 2.45
N GLY A 33 -25.93 -25.61 2.09
CA GLY A 33 -26.29 -24.47 1.24
C GLY A 33 -25.85 -23.13 1.84
N VAL A 34 -26.16 -22.88 3.12
CA VAL A 34 -25.75 -21.65 3.83
C VAL A 34 -24.23 -21.54 3.89
N VAL A 35 -23.51 -22.60 4.24
CA VAL A 35 -22.03 -22.61 4.27
C VAL A 35 -21.44 -22.30 2.89
N ALA A 36 -21.99 -22.86 1.82
CA ALA A 36 -21.54 -22.64 0.45
C ALA A 36 -21.66 -21.18 -0.02
N PHE A 37 -22.63 -20.42 0.48
CA PHE A 37 -22.76 -18.98 0.21
C PHE A 37 -21.94 -18.10 1.17
N VAL A 38 -21.94 -18.44 2.47
CA VAL A 38 -21.33 -17.61 3.51
C VAL A 38 -19.79 -17.64 3.45
N VAL A 39 -19.17 -18.79 3.21
CA VAL A 39 -17.69 -18.90 3.21
C VAL A 39 -17.05 -18.06 2.08
N PRO A 40 -17.47 -18.14 0.81
CA PRO A 40 -16.94 -17.27 -0.24
C PRO A 40 -17.14 -15.78 0.04
N LEU A 41 -18.29 -15.41 0.62
CA LEU A 41 -18.59 -14.01 0.95
C LEU A 41 -17.65 -13.46 2.04
N ILE A 42 -17.39 -14.22 3.11
CA ILE A 42 -16.43 -13.85 4.17
C ILE A 42 -15.01 -13.72 3.58
N LEU A 43 -14.59 -14.66 2.73
CA LEU A 43 -13.27 -14.61 2.09
C LEU A 43 -13.13 -13.40 1.15
N ALA A 44 -14.15 -13.08 0.37
CA ALA A 44 -14.18 -11.90 -0.49
C ALA A 44 -14.13 -10.59 0.32
N ALA A 45 -14.94 -10.47 1.38
CA ALA A 45 -14.95 -9.32 2.28
C ALA A 45 -13.60 -9.13 2.99
N THR A 46 -13.00 -10.21 3.49
CA THR A 46 -11.67 -10.21 4.14
C THR A 46 -10.58 -9.78 3.16
N THR A 47 -10.62 -10.28 1.93
CA THR A 47 -9.66 -9.91 0.87
C THR A 47 -9.80 -8.43 0.49
N SER A 48 -11.03 -7.94 0.37
CA SER A 48 -11.32 -6.52 0.11
C SER A 48 -10.76 -5.63 1.23
N ALA A 49 -11.10 -5.92 2.48
CA ALA A 49 -10.60 -5.17 3.65
C ALA A 49 -9.07 -5.19 3.77
N GLY A 50 -8.44 -6.34 3.47
CA GLY A 50 -6.98 -6.46 3.44
C GLY A 50 -6.32 -5.59 2.36
N ASN A 51 -6.93 -5.51 1.17
CA ASN A 51 -6.47 -4.63 0.10
C ASN A 51 -6.69 -3.14 0.44
N SER A 52 -7.84 -2.78 1.00
CA SER A 52 -8.11 -1.41 1.47
C SER A 52 -7.09 -0.95 2.51
N ARG A 53 -6.72 -1.80 3.48
CA ARG A 53 -5.70 -1.48 4.48
C ARG A 53 -4.31 -1.30 3.85
N ARG A 54 -3.91 -2.18 2.93
CA ARG A 54 -2.62 -2.06 2.21
C ARG A 54 -2.54 -0.78 1.38
N ASN A 55 -3.63 -0.41 0.71
CA ASN A 55 -3.70 0.83 -0.04
C ASN A 55 -3.59 2.03 0.91
N ALA A 56 -4.36 2.08 2.02
CA ALA A 56 -4.26 3.18 2.99
C ALA A 56 -2.86 3.30 3.64
N GLU A 57 -2.17 2.18 3.90
CA GLU A 57 -0.77 2.14 4.34
C GLU A 57 0.18 2.73 3.28
N ALA A 58 -0.01 2.36 2.00
CA ALA A 58 0.78 2.88 0.89
C ALA A 58 0.50 4.37 0.58
N ASP A 59 -0.75 4.81 0.60
CA ASP A 59 -1.17 6.22 0.45
C ASP A 59 -0.45 7.08 1.52
N THR A 60 -0.55 6.68 2.79
CA THR A 60 0.07 7.39 3.92
C THR A 60 1.60 7.41 3.80
N ARG A 61 2.22 6.27 3.49
CA ARG A 61 3.68 6.16 3.36
C ARG A 61 4.21 6.96 2.16
N SER A 62 3.50 6.95 1.03
CA SER A 62 3.91 7.67 -0.19
C SER A 62 3.96 9.19 0.02
N ALA A 63 3.04 9.75 0.81
CA ALA A 63 3.07 11.16 1.19
C ALA A 63 4.28 11.51 2.07
N TRP A 64 4.67 10.62 3.00
CA TRP A 64 5.84 10.81 3.86
C TRP A 64 7.16 10.70 3.07
N ILE A 65 7.33 9.64 2.27
CA ILE A 65 8.49 9.46 1.38
C ILE A 65 8.65 10.67 0.44
N THR A 66 7.55 11.14 -0.18
CA THR A 66 7.57 12.32 -1.04
C THR A 66 8.08 13.56 -0.30
N ARG A 67 7.65 13.78 0.94
CA ARG A 67 8.09 14.91 1.76
C ARG A 67 9.58 14.84 2.08
N GLN A 68 10.11 13.66 2.39
CA GLN A 68 11.55 13.46 2.61
C GLN A 68 12.34 13.75 1.34
N VAL A 69 11.97 13.15 0.21
CA VAL A 69 12.61 13.40 -1.11
C VAL A 69 12.58 14.87 -1.48
N GLN A 70 11.45 15.55 -1.26
CA GLN A 70 11.34 17.00 -1.45
C GLN A 70 12.31 17.77 -0.54
N GLN A 71 12.42 17.41 0.73
CA GLN A 71 13.32 18.07 1.68
C GLN A 71 14.79 17.88 1.28
N GLU A 72 15.20 16.69 0.85
CA GLU A 72 16.56 16.43 0.36
C GLU A 72 16.89 17.25 -0.89
N ILE A 73 15.97 17.30 -1.87
CA ILE A 73 16.11 18.13 -3.09
C ILE A 73 16.26 19.61 -2.74
N LEU A 74 15.41 20.12 -1.82
CA LEU A 74 15.47 21.52 -1.38
C LEU A 74 16.75 21.83 -0.59
N ALA A 75 17.23 20.90 0.24
CA ALA A 75 18.45 21.03 1.03
C ALA A 75 19.69 21.04 0.11
N LYS A 76 19.78 20.09 -0.82
CA LYS A 76 20.90 20.00 -1.76
C LYS A 76 20.91 21.18 -2.75
N TRP A 77 19.75 21.74 -3.13
CA TRP A 77 19.68 23.03 -3.85
C TRP A 77 20.12 24.23 -3.00
N ALA A 78 19.94 24.18 -1.67
CA ALA A 78 20.39 25.26 -0.79
C ALA A 78 21.89 25.18 -0.50
N THR A 79 22.46 23.98 -0.53
CA THR A 79 23.87 23.72 -0.24
C THR A 79 24.30 22.47 -1.02
N PRO A 80 25.02 22.62 -2.15
CA PRO A 80 25.40 21.49 -3.01
C PRO A 80 26.25 20.42 -2.32
N GLU A 81 27.01 20.81 -1.29
CA GLU A 81 27.80 19.91 -0.44
C GLU A 81 26.97 19.13 0.58
N HIS A 82 25.65 19.36 0.66
CA HIS A 82 24.79 18.64 1.58
C HIS A 82 24.71 17.15 1.19
N PRO A 83 25.07 16.21 2.09
CA PRO A 83 24.97 14.79 1.81
C PRO A 83 23.49 14.42 1.61
N SER A 84 23.19 13.77 0.49
CA SER A 84 21.84 13.33 0.13
C SER A 84 21.91 11.98 -0.57
N VAL A 85 20.81 11.23 -0.45
CA VAL A 85 20.50 10.04 -1.23
C VAL A 85 20.60 10.28 -2.75
N ILE A 86 20.34 11.52 -3.19
CA ILE A 86 20.40 11.93 -4.59
C ILE A 86 21.86 12.20 -4.97
N THR A 87 22.57 11.15 -5.37
CA THR A 87 23.98 11.23 -5.81
C THR A 87 24.13 11.76 -7.25
N THR A 88 23.15 11.49 -8.12
CA THR A 88 23.18 11.91 -9.53
C THR A 88 22.91 13.41 -9.65
N PRO A 89 23.66 14.15 -10.47
CA PRO A 89 23.39 15.57 -10.67
C PRO A 89 22.03 15.82 -11.35
N ILE A 90 21.19 16.67 -10.77
CA ILE A 90 19.84 16.98 -11.29
C ILE A 90 19.78 18.44 -11.71
N SER A 91 19.79 18.70 -13.02
CA SER A 91 19.79 20.06 -13.59
C SER A 91 18.39 20.65 -13.77
N PHE A 92 18.19 21.89 -13.30
CA PHE A 92 16.95 22.64 -13.43
C PHE A 92 17.19 24.06 -13.98
N PRO A 93 16.41 24.54 -14.97
CA PRO A 93 15.47 23.77 -15.78
C PRO A 93 16.20 22.98 -16.88
N ALA A 94 16.37 21.66 -16.74
CA ALA A 94 16.65 20.78 -17.87
C ALA A 94 16.41 19.27 -17.61
N PHE A 95 15.23 18.86 -17.13
CA PHE A 95 14.63 17.64 -17.67
C PHE A 95 13.60 18.05 -18.69
N SER A 96 13.99 18.02 -19.97
CA SER A 96 12.99 17.72 -20.98
C SER A 96 12.36 16.36 -20.63
N SER A 97 11.15 16.07 -21.12
CA SER A 97 10.49 14.78 -20.97
C SER A 97 11.26 13.57 -21.56
N LYS A 98 12.50 13.79 -22.05
CA LYS A 98 13.43 12.81 -22.61
C LYS A 98 14.63 12.49 -21.69
N ALA A 99 14.80 13.19 -20.57
CA ALA A 99 15.92 12.96 -19.67
C ALA A 99 15.59 11.87 -18.61
N SER A 100 16.54 10.98 -18.34
CA SER A 100 16.39 9.83 -17.44
C SER A 100 15.99 10.23 -16.01
N PRO A 101 14.84 9.78 -15.48
CA PRO A 101 14.42 10.14 -14.12
C PRO A 101 15.39 9.57 -13.09
N THR A 102 15.70 10.31 -12.03
CA THR A 102 16.42 9.73 -10.88
C THR A 102 15.48 8.78 -10.15
N VAL A 103 15.84 7.49 -10.05
CA VAL A 103 15.03 6.48 -9.35
C VAL A 103 15.68 6.05 -8.05
N LEU A 104 14.88 6.03 -6.98
CA LEU A 104 15.31 5.69 -5.62
C LEU A 104 14.43 4.55 -5.08
N ALA A 105 15.02 3.56 -4.42
CA ALA A 105 14.31 2.48 -3.78
C ALA A 105 14.20 2.68 -2.27
N TYR A 106 13.00 2.41 -1.74
CA TYR A 106 12.67 2.53 -0.32
C TYR A 106 12.04 1.23 0.20
N ASP A 107 12.29 0.91 1.47
CA ASP A 107 11.78 -0.27 2.13
C ASP A 107 10.32 -0.12 2.60
N ARG A 108 9.83 -1.04 3.44
CA ARG A 108 8.46 -1.00 3.96
C ARG A 108 8.21 0.17 4.92
N ASP A 109 9.22 0.53 5.71
CA ASP A 109 9.14 1.58 6.71
C ASP A 109 9.37 2.97 6.09
N GLY A 110 9.80 2.98 4.83
CA GLY A 110 10.04 4.19 4.04
C GLY A 110 11.48 4.66 4.13
N GLU A 111 12.37 3.85 4.69
CA GLU A 111 13.80 4.16 4.74
C GLU A 111 14.44 3.91 3.38
N PHE A 112 15.45 4.71 3.04
CA PHE A 112 16.15 4.60 1.77
C PHE A 112 17.04 3.35 1.75
N VAL A 113 16.93 2.57 0.67
CA VAL A 113 17.70 1.33 0.48
C VAL A 113 18.86 1.54 -0.50
N ALA A 114 18.56 1.98 -1.72
CA ALA A 114 19.56 2.13 -2.80
C ALA A 114 19.01 2.99 -3.94
N ALA A 115 19.90 3.60 -4.72
CA ALA A 115 19.54 4.18 -6.01
C ALA A 115 19.18 3.03 -6.97
N ALA A 116 18.10 3.21 -7.73
CA ALA A 116 17.58 2.21 -8.66
C ALA A 116 17.86 2.61 -10.11
N PRO A 117 18.07 1.64 -11.03
CA PRO A 117 18.16 1.93 -12.45
C PRO A 117 16.78 2.27 -13.02
N ASP A 118 16.72 3.11 -14.06
CA ASP A 118 15.49 3.46 -14.79
C ASP A 118 14.66 2.23 -15.22
N SER A 119 15.33 1.11 -15.50
CA SER A 119 14.70 -0.17 -15.85
C SER A 119 13.76 -0.70 -14.76
N ASP A 120 13.98 -0.37 -13.49
CA ASP A 120 13.10 -0.81 -12.39
C ASP A 120 11.72 -0.12 -12.45
N LEU A 121 11.55 0.96 -13.24
CA LEU A 121 10.24 1.55 -13.54
C LEU A 121 9.44 0.73 -14.55
N THR A 122 10.11 0.07 -15.50
CA THR A 122 9.48 -0.71 -16.60
C THR A 122 9.58 -2.23 -16.40
N ALA A 123 10.36 -2.69 -15.44
CA ALA A 123 10.46 -4.08 -14.99
C ALA A 123 10.13 -4.20 -13.48
N ARG A 124 10.10 -5.43 -12.96
CA ARG A 124 10.08 -5.68 -11.51
C ARG A 124 11.40 -5.17 -10.92
N SER A 125 11.35 -4.52 -9.75
CA SER A 125 12.59 -4.04 -9.10
C SER A 125 13.53 -5.18 -8.74
N THR A 126 14.82 -4.95 -8.96
CA THR A 126 15.90 -5.90 -8.66
C THR A 126 16.50 -5.70 -7.26
N ILE A 127 16.18 -4.59 -6.60
CA ILE A 127 16.73 -4.24 -5.28
C ILE A 127 16.06 -5.06 -4.18
N ALA A 128 16.88 -5.79 -3.42
CA ALA A 128 16.42 -6.57 -2.28
C ALA A 128 15.83 -5.62 -1.20
N GLY A 129 14.66 -5.97 -0.68
CA GLY A 129 13.96 -5.16 0.33
C GLY A 129 13.15 -3.98 -0.22
N ALA A 130 13.26 -3.63 -1.51
CA ALA A 130 12.49 -2.53 -2.09
C ALA A 130 10.97 -2.81 -2.08
N VAL A 131 10.21 -1.91 -1.46
CA VAL A 131 8.73 -1.92 -1.41
C VAL A 131 8.14 -0.74 -2.18
N TYR A 132 8.85 0.38 -2.24
CA TYR A 132 8.49 1.55 -3.04
C TYR A 132 9.64 1.93 -3.98
N LEU A 133 9.32 2.38 -5.19
CA LEU A 133 10.25 3.11 -6.04
C LEU A 133 9.78 4.56 -6.13
N VAL A 134 10.70 5.51 -6.05
CA VAL A 134 10.42 6.93 -6.28
C VAL A 134 11.17 7.37 -7.52
N SER A 135 10.45 7.83 -8.54
CA SER A 135 11.05 8.47 -9.72
C SER A 135 10.90 9.98 -9.61
N VAL A 136 12.01 10.71 -9.76
CA VAL A 136 12.11 12.16 -9.68
C VAL A 136 12.60 12.72 -11.02
N TYR A 137 11.90 13.71 -11.58
CA TYR A 137 12.33 14.47 -12.76
C TYR A 137 11.77 15.90 -12.74
N GLY A 138 12.33 16.81 -13.55
CA GLY A 138 12.06 18.25 -13.45
C GLY A 138 11.89 19.02 -14.76
N GLU A 139 10.66 19.37 -15.13
CA GLU A 139 10.39 20.12 -16.35
C GLU A 139 10.38 21.65 -16.14
N GLU A 140 10.65 22.40 -17.22
CA GLU A 140 10.44 23.85 -17.24
C GLU A 140 8.92 24.15 -17.23
N TYR A 141 8.49 25.03 -16.34
CA TYR A 141 7.09 25.41 -16.18
C TYR A 141 6.87 26.90 -16.46
N PHE A 142 5.99 27.13 -17.43
CA PHE A 142 5.46 28.44 -17.78
C PHE A 142 4.07 28.59 -17.14
N PRO A 143 3.92 29.39 -16.07
CA PRO A 143 2.62 29.65 -15.48
C PRO A 143 1.71 30.38 -16.49
N PRO A 144 0.48 29.89 -16.73
CA PRO A 144 -0.46 30.60 -17.60
C PRO A 144 -0.77 31.97 -16.99
N ASN A 145 -0.93 32.98 -17.86
CA ASN A 145 -1.19 34.39 -17.54
C ASN A 145 0.02 35.25 -17.12
N LEU A 146 1.25 34.72 -17.10
CA LEU A 146 2.46 35.53 -16.92
C LEU A 146 3.21 35.69 -18.24
N ILE A 147 3.04 36.84 -18.89
CA ILE A 147 3.68 37.18 -20.17
C ILE A 147 5.04 37.84 -19.90
N GLY A 148 6.12 37.05 -20.02
CA GLY A 148 7.49 37.57 -19.96
C GLY A 148 8.53 36.47 -19.74
N ALA A 149 9.73 36.65 -20.30
CA ALA A 149 10.83 35.68 -20.20
C ALA A 149 11.43 35.54 -18.78
N ALA A 150 11.01 36.37 -17.83
CA ALA A 150 11.58 36.50 -16.49
C ALA A 150 10.98 35.55 -15.42
N THR A 151 9.87 34.86 -15.73
CA THR A 151 9.17 33.95 -14.79
C THR A 151 9.23 32.49 -15.24
N ARG A 152 10.44 32.01 -15.55
CA ARG A 152 10.70 30.58 -15.71
C ARG A 152 10.66 29.91 -14.34
N LEU A 153 9.76 28.96 -14.15
CA LEU A 153 9.68 28.14 -12.94
C LEU A 153 10.12 26.71 -13.24
N SER A 154 10.55 26.00 -12.21
CA SER A 154 10.85 24.56 -12.29
C SER A 154 9.65 23.80 -11.73
N ARG A 155 9.10 22.83 -12.49
CA ARG A 155 8.14 21.85 -11.96
C ARG A 155 8.82 20.52 -11.73
N LEU A 156 8.98 20.17 -10.46
CA LEU A 156 9.44 18.87 -10.01
C LEU A 156 8.27 17.89 -9.98
N HIS A 157 8.44 16.73 -10.61
CA HIS A 157 7.54 15.59 -10.53
C HIS A 157 8.18 14.53 -9.63
N ILE A 158 7.47 14.13 -8.58
CA ILE A 158 7.82 13.00 -7.72
C ILE A 158 6.71 11.97 -7.86
N HIS A 159 7.04 10.80 -8.40
CA HIS A 159 6.10 9.68 -8.48
C HIS A 159 6.55 8.53 -7.59
N VAL A 160 5.67 8.09 -6.67
CA VAL A 160 5.90 6.91 -5.84
C VAL A 160 5.14 5.72 -6.43
N HIS A 161 5.86 4.67 -6.78
CA HIS A 161 5.34 3.44 -7.37
C HIS A 161 5.31 2.33 -6.31
N HIS A 162 4.13 1.75 -6.08
CA HIS A 162 3.95 0.69 -5.08
C HIS A 162 3.06 -0.45 -5.61
N PRO A 163 3.39 -1.74 -5.36
CA PRO A 163 4.64 -2.22 -4.79
C PRO A 163 5.78 -2.33 -5.83
N ALA A 164 7.02 -2.06 -5.42
CA ALA A 164 8.20 -2.12 -6.28
C ALA A 164 8.42 -3.52 -6.91
N ASN A 165 8.09 -4.57 -6.16
CA ASN A 165 8.34 -5.96 -6.53
C ASN A 165 7.24 -6.62 -7.41
N VAL A 166 6.30 -5.86 -7.99
CA VAL A 166 5.35 -6.37 -9.00
C VAL A 166 5.59 -5.74 -10.38
N ALA A 167 4.99 -6.35 -11.41
CA ALA A 167 5.01 -5.81 -12.77
C ALA A 167 4.40 -4.39 -12.81
N PRO A 168 4.89 -3.47 -13.66
CA PRO A 168 4.46 -2.07 -13.65
C PRO A 168 2.95 -1.87 -13.81
N SER A 169 2.27 -2.70 -14.61
CA SER A 169 0.81 -2.67 -14.81
C SER A 169 -0.02 -3.00 -13.56
N ARG A 170 0.62 -3.48 -12.48
CA ARG A 170 0.01 -3.79 -11.19
C ARG A 170 0.46 -2.85 -10.07
N ARG A 171 1.16 -1.76 -10.39
CA ARG A 171 1.60 -0.74 -9.43
C ARG A 171 0.58 0.40 -9.33
N SER A 172 0.26 0.80 -8.12
CA SER A 172 -0.28 2.13 -7.82
C SER A 172 0.82 3.17 -8.04
N ILE A 173 0.47 4.30 -8.65
CA ILE A 173 1.40 5.42 -8.89
C ILE A 173 0.81 6.68 -8.25
N TYR A 174 1.40 7.10 -7.14
CA TYR A 174 1.08 8.34 -6.45
C TYR A 174 1.91 9.46 -7.06
N ARG A 175 1.26 10.55 -7.50
CA ARG A 175 1.92 11.63 -8.25
C ARG A 175 1.85 12.94 -7.47
N TYR A 176 3.00 13.56 -7.26
CA TYR A 176 3.15 14.82 -6.56
C TYR A 176 3.95 15.79 -7.41
N ASN A 177 3.41 17.00 -7.58
CA ASN A 177 4.01 18.04 -8.40
C ASN A 177 4.34 19.25 -7.51
N LEU A 178 5.59 19.68 -7.52
CA LEU A 178 6.06 20.87 -6.80
C LEU A 178 6.52 21.92 -7.81
N ILE A 179 6.04 23.16 -7.66
CA ILE A 179 6.49 24.30 -8.45
C ILE A 179 7.47 25.12 -7.61
N SER A 180 8.63 25.42 -8.16
CA SER A 180 9.71 26.15 -7.50
C SER A 180 10.24 27.28 -8.39
N SER A 181 10.62 28.40 -7.80
CA SER A 181 11.39 29.45 -8.48
C SER A 181 12.89 29.17 -8.52
N ARG A 182 13.38 28.15 -7.80
CA ARG A 182 14.78 27.74 -7.83
C ARG A 182 15.12 27.00 -9.13
N GLN A 183 16.32 27.29 -9.61
CA GLN A 183 16.97 26.74 -10.80
C GLN A 183 18.44 26.50 -10.42
N GLY A 184 19.05 25.45 -10.95
CA GLY A 184 20.41 25.03 -10.61
C GLY A 184 20.64 23.53 -10.84
N ILE A 185 21.90 23.12 -10.76
CA ILE A 185 22.35 21.73 -10.81
C ILE A 185 22.48 21.22 -9.36
N LEU A 186 21.74 20.16 -9.01
CA LEU A 186 21.99 19.30 -7.85
C LEU A 186 23.21 18.39 -8.06
#